data_AF-A0A6M2EP07-F1
#
_entry.id   AF-A0A6M2EP07-F1
#
_cell.length_a   1.000
_cell.length_b   1.000
_cell.length_c   1.000
_cell.angle_alpha   90.00
_cell.angle_beta   90.00
_cell.angle_gamma   90.00
#
_symmetry.space_group_name_H-M   'P 1'
#
loop_
_entity.id
_entity.type
_entity.pdbx_description
1 polymer ?
#
loop_
_entity_poly.entity_id
_entity_poly.type
_entity_poly.pdbx_seq_one_letter_code
_entity_poly.pdbx_strand_id
1 'polypeptide(L)'
;MESSSTATRFRFRESENSNDSDSSSASIYSDNGDHDSNLHSMARKGIKRLCAELLEIQALSDDDFHRNIFSNYSAFLGVFEEVKDMEKELMKLKTQVSTQKGLVKELIDGVYLKLLSEETMESIIEESEMDEPPPSNQLEVHIDDILEILDTLLSENRIDEAIAILETEEENFKRVEVELGDVPSDVLMLYKSLISERKAMLTLESTLVAENSRISGPELQKALVGICRLGESHLANQLLLRYYHSRIARGIHDLQNSKVFLHGVYIREVSRYVISVSEVSNRLSTAVESVQFALSYCSLLESQRLVLRPCLIEHVRPCMEDVLLIHEDHFKKVIGIFTATDAWVLGRDIFCLEF
;
A
#
# COMPACT_ATOMS: atom_id res chain seq x y z
N MET A 1 30.80 -2.34 38.23
CA MET A 1 31.02 -1.81 39.59
C MET A 1 29.66 -1.74 40.26
N GLU A 2 29.54 -2.52 41.34
CA GLU A 2 28.57 -2.48 42.44
C GLU A 2 27.05 -2.39 42.12
N SER A 3 26.44 -3.57 42.10
CA SER A 3 25.01 -3.79 42.29
C SER A 3 24.66 -3.60 43.78
N SER A 4 23.92 -2.55 44.12
CA SER A 4 23.42 -2.33 45.49
C SER A 4 21.94 -2.71 45.55
N SER A 5 21.64 -3.94 45.96
CA SER A 5 20.28 -4.38 46.32
C SER A 5 19.86 -3.76 47.64
N THR A 6 19.02 -2.74 47.62
CA THR A 6 18.31 -2.25 48.81
C THR A 6 17.03 -3.06 48.98
N ALA A 7 17.11 -4.11 49.79
CA ALA A 7 15.95 -4.84 50.27
C ALA A 7 15.28 -4.02 51.39
N THR A 8 14.17 -3.34 51.09
CA THR A 8 13.36 -2.63 52.09
C THR A 8 12.57 -3.65 52.91
N ARG A 9 13.17 -4.07 54.01
CA ARG A 9 12.61 -5.02 54.98
C ARG A 9 11.47 -4.36 55.75
N PHE A 10 10.23 -4.71 55.45
CA PHE A 10 9.06 -4.37 56.27
C PHE A 10 9.26 -4.89 57.70
N ARG A 11 9.42 -3.98 58.67
CA ARG A 11 9.38 -4.30 60.10
C ARG A 11 7.98 -4.02 60.62
N PHE A 12 7.23 -5.08 60.90
CA PHE A 12 6.03 -5.02 61.72
C PHE A 12 6.46 -4.61 63.15
N ARG A 13 5.88 -3.52 63.68
CA ARG A 13 6.11 -3.09 65.07
C ARG A 13 5.09 -3.83 65.93
N GLU A 14 5.55 -4.80 66.73
CA GLU A 14 4.71 -5.48 67.73
C GLU A 14 4.31 -4.51 68.85
N SER A 15 3.07 -4.64 69.30
CA SER A 15 2.41 -3.79 70.29
C SER A 15 2.95 -4.04 71.69
N GLU A 16 3.59 -3.04 72.30
CA GLU A 16 3.86 -3.04 73.75
C GLU A 16 2.56 -2.74 74.52
N ASN A 17 2.11 -3.71 75.31
CA ASN A 17 1.10 -3.54 76.35
C ASN A 17 1.72 -2.76 77.52
N SER A 18 1.31 -1.51 77.73
CA SER A 18 1.58 -0.77 78.97
C SER A 18 0.35 -0.85 79.89
N ASN A 19 0.39 -1.78 80.84
CA ASN A 19 -0.45 -1.74 82.04
C ASN A 19 0.20 -0.81 83.06
N ASP A 20 -0.44 0.31 83.40
CA ASP A 20 -0.13 1.06 84.61
C ASP A 20 -1.38 1.11 85.51
N SER A 21 -1.20 0.61 86.72
CA SER A 21 -2.15 0.66 87.83
C SER A 21 -1.96 1.98 88.60
N ASP A 22 -3.05 2.64 89.03
CA ASP A 22 -3.25 2.93 90.46
C ASP A 22 -4.61 3.57 90.83
N SER A 23 -5.19 2.98 91.89
CA SER A 23 -5.99 3.54 92.99
C SER A 23 -7.47 3.99 92.86
N SER A 24 -8.32 3.15 93.47
CA SER A 24 -9.19 3.42 94.65
C SER A 24 -10.72 3.53 94.48
N SER A 25 -11.38 2.45 94.92
CA SER A 25 -12.57 2.37 95.80
C SER A 25 -13.94 2.94 95.36
N ALA A 26 -14.89 2.03 95.03
CA ALA A 26 -16.02 1.65 95.88
C ALA A 26 -17.35 1.35 95.14
N SER A 27 -18.06 0.37 95.69
CA SER A 27 -19.49 0.06 95.59
C SER A 27 -20.01 -0.85 94.46
N ILE A 28 -20.78 -1.82 94.94
CA ILE A 28 -21.47 -2.93 94.28
C ILE A 28 -22.80 -2.40 93.73
N TYR A 29 -23.18 -2.79 92.50
CA TYR A 29 -24.48 -3.37 92.08
C TYR A 29 -24.66 -3.26 90.56
N SER A 30 -24.90 -4.42 89.94
CA SER A 30 -25.48 -4.72 88.62
C SER A 30 -25.61 -3.63 87.55
N ASP A 31 -25.07 -3.89 86.35
CA ASP A 31 -25.91 -4.11 85.16
C ASP A 31 -25.14 -4.80 84.03
N ASN A 32 -25.76 -5.77 83.38
CA ASN A 32 -25.24 -6.49 82.23
C ASN A 32 -25.44 -5.63 80.98
N GLY A 33 -24.36 -5.13 80.37
CA GLY A 33 -24.42 -4.65 78.99
C GLY A 33 -23.40 -3.59 78.59
N ASP A 34 -22.10 -3.90 78.60
CA ASP A 34 -21.12 -2.95 78.03
C ASP A 34 -19.85 -3.56 77.43
N HIS A 35 -19.89 -4.82 77.00
CA HIS A 35 -18.75 -5.43 76.29
C HIS A 35 -18.70 -5.10 74.79
N ASP A 36 -19.84 -4.77 74.16
CA ASP A 36 -19.87 -4.43 72.73
C ASP A 36 -19.40 -3.00 72.43
N SER A 37 -19.63 -2.04 73.32
CA SER A 37 -19.27 -0.63 73.11
C SER A 37 -17.75 -0.40 73.08
N ASN A 38 -17.01 -1.11 73.92
CA ASN A 38 -15.55 -1.01 74.02
C ASN A 38 -14.85 -1.71 72.85
N LEU A 39 -15.40 -2.85 72.41
CA LEU A 39 -14.92 -3.57 71.22
C LEU A 39 -15.19 -2.77 69.94
N HIS A 40 -16.36 -2.13 69.83
CA HIS A 40 -16.67 -1.18 68.77
C HIS A 40 -15.79 0.08 68.82
N SER A 41 -15.39 0.55 70.00
CA SER A 41 -14.48 1.70 70.17
C SER A 41 -13.05 1.38 69.68
N MET A 42 -12.53 0.20 70.02
CA MET A 42 -11.22 -0.27 69.58
C MET A 42 -11.18 -0.55 68.07
N ALA A 43 -12.23 -1.18 67.53
CA ALA A 43 -12.39 -1.38 66.09
C ALA A 43 -12.49 -0.03 65.34
N ARG A 44 -13.24 0.94 65.87
CA ARG A 44 -13.37 2.28 65.29
C ARG A 44 -12.05 3.06 65.30
N LYS A 45 -11.24 2.93 66.36
CA LYS A 45 -9.89 3.51 66.43
C LYS A 45 -8.93 2.85 65.44
N GLY A 46 -9.00 1.52 65.29
CA GLY A 46 -8.22 0.77 64.31
C GLY A 46 -8.53 1.17 62.86
N ILE A 47 -9.82 1.28 62.52
CA ILE A 47 -10.26 1.73 61.19
C ILE A 47 -9.78 3.16 60.91
N LYS A 48 -9.91 4.08 61.88
CA LYS A 48 -9.43 5.46 61.71
C LYS A 48 -7.92 5.53 61.46
N ARG A 49 -7.14 4.69 62.15
CA ARG A 49 -5.68 4.62 61.96
C ARG A 49 -5.32 4.08 60.57
N LEU A 50 -5.97 3.01 60.13
CA LEU A 50 -5.78 2.46 58.78
C LEU A 50 -6.14 3.47 57.69
N CYS A 51 -7.23 4.21 57.84
CA CYS A 51 -7.58 5.28 56.90
C CYS A 51 -6.53 6.39 56.87
N ALA A 52 -5.94 6.75 58.01
CA ALA A 52 -4.87 7.74 58.06
C ALA A 52 -3.58 7.23 57.38
N GLU A 53 -3.19 5.98 57.65
CA GLU A 53 -2.04 5.34 57.00
C GLU A 53 -2.26 5.18 55.49
N LEU A 54 -3.48 4.85 55.03
CA LEU A 54 -3.82 4.80 53.60
C LEU A 54 -3.75 6.17 52.92
N LEU A 55 -4.21 7.24 53.59
CA LEU A 55 -4.11 8.60 53.06
C LEU A 55 -2.65 9.07 52.97
N GLU A 56 -1.81 8.67 53.92
CA GLU A 56 -0.37 8.95 53.90
C GLU A 56 0.33 8.19 52.75
N ILE A 57 -0.01 6.91 52.55
CA ILE A 57 0.51 6.10 51.43
C ILE A 57 0.06 6.70 50.09
N GLN A 58 -1.20 7.12 49.97
CA GLN A 58 -1.71 7.75 48.76
C GLN A 58 -0.95 9.04 48.42
N ALA A 59 -0.71 9.90 49.41
CA ALA A 59 0.04 11.14 49.21
C ALA A 59 1.49 10.89 48.78
N LEU A 60 2.15 9.88 49.36
CA LEU A 60 3.51 9.50 48.98
C LEU A 60 3.56 8.87 47.57
N SER A 61 2.55 8.07 47.22
CA SER A 61 2.42 7.48 45.88
C SER A 61 2.20 8.54 44.80
N ASP A 62 1.39 9.56 45.08
CA ASP A 62 1.14 10.65 44.13
C ASP A 62 2.42 11.49 43.89
N ASP A 63 3.21 11.76 44.94
CA ASP A 63 4.49 12.47 44.81
C ASP A 63 5.53 11.65 44.02
N ASP A 64 5.62 10.34 44.29
CA ASP A 64 6.47 9.42 43.52
C ASP A 64 6.02 9.31 42.05
N PHE A 65 4.71 9.31 41.77
CA PHE A 65 4.15 9.32 40.42
C PHE A 65 4.57 10.58 39.65
N HIS A 66 4.40 11.76 40.27
CA HIS A 66 4.81 13.02 39.67
C HIS A 66 6.32 13.03 39.40
N ARG A 67 7.14 12.61 40.36
CA ARG A 67 8.60 12.56 40.21
C ARG A 67 9.03 11.65 39.06
N ASN A 68 8.38 10.49 38.91
CA ASN A 68 8.67 9.53 37.84
C ASN A 68 8.36 10.12 36.46
N ILE A 69 7.17 10.73 36.30
CA ILE A 69 6.77 11.40 35.05
C ILE A 69 7.79 12.48 34.67
N PHE A 70 8.13 13.37 35.59
CA PHE A 70 9.07 14.45 35.32
C PHE A 70 10.49 13.94 35.01
N SER A 71 10.92 12.84 35.63
CA SER A 71 12.23 12.24 35.35
C SER A 71 12.32 11.57 33.98
N ASN A 72 11.22 11.00 33.48
CA ASN A 72 11.19 10.23 32.23
C ASN A 72 10.73 11.05 31.02
N TYR A 73 10.16 12.24 31.26
CA TYR A 73 9.70 13.15 30.22
C TYR A 73 10.81 13.55 29.24
N SER A 74 12.04 13.75 29.73
CA SER A 74 13.20 14.07 28.89
C SER A 74 13.64 12.91 28.00
N ALA A 75 13.56 11.67 28.50
CA ALA A 75 13.85 10.47 27.72
C ALA A 75 12.81 10.28 26.60
N PHE A 76 11.53 10.48 26.92
CA PHE A 76 10.44 10.44 25.93
C PHE A 76 10.64 11.51 24.85
N LEU A 77 10.98 12.75 25.23
CA LEU A 77 11.27 13.81 24.27
C LEU A 77 12.46 13.47 23.37
N GLY A 78 13.50 12.83 23.93
CA GLY A 78 14.68 12.39 23.21
C GLY A 78 14.36 11.36 22.12
N VAL A 79 13.54 10.35 22.45
CA VAL A 79 13.10 9.34 21.47
C VAL A 79 12.29 9.98 20.34
N PHE A 80 11.42 10.95 20.65
CA PHE A 80 10.66 11.67 19.62
C PHE A 80 11.54 12.50 18.69
N GLU A 81 12.57 13.16 19.21
CA GLU A 81 13.51 13.91 18.37
C GLU A 81 14.39 12.96 17.52
N GLU A 82 14.76 11.79 18.06
CA GLU A 82 15.50 10.76 17.32
C GLU A 82 14.67 10.16 16.17
N VAL A 83 13.38 9.89 16.38
CA VAL A 83 12.45 9.46 15.31
C VAL A 83 12.32 10.52 14.22
N LYS A 84 12.24 11.80 14.61
CA LYS A 84 12.20 12.92 13.67
C LYS A 84 13.51 13.10 12.89
N ASP A 85 14.65 12.77 13.48
CA ASP A 85 15.94 12.75 12.77
C ASP A 85 16.05 11.53 11.83
N MET A 86 15.51 10.37 12.22
CA MET A 86 15.40 9.20 11.34
C MET A 86 14.54 9.48 10.09
N GLU A 87 13.47 10.27 10.23
CA GLU A 87 12.64 10.71 9.08
C GLU A 87 13.46 11.52 8.07
N LYS A 88 14.35 12.40 8.54
CA LYS A 88 15.23 13.19 7.66
C LYS A 88 16.21 12.29 6.90
N GLU A 89 16.82 11.30 7.58
CA GLU A 89 17.71 10.32 6.93
C GLU A 89 16.94 9.43 5.94
N LEU A 90 15.69 9.06 6.22
CA LEU A 90 14.84 8.33 5.29
C LEU A 90 14.54 9.15 4.02
N MET A 91 14.29 10.45 4.17
CA MET A 91 14.07 11.36 3.04
C MET A 91 15.35 11.52 2.18
N LYS A 92 16.52 11.54 2.81
CA LYS A 92 17.81 11.52 2.12
C LYS A 92 18.03 10.21 1.35
N LEU A 93 17.72 9.06 1.96
CA LEU A 93 17.79 7.76 1.32
C LEU A 93 16.84 7.69 0.10
N LYS A 94 15.60 8.15 0.25
CA LYS A 94 14.63 8.23 -0.86
C LYS A 94 15.16 9.06 -2.03
N THR A 95 15.84 10.17 -1.73
CA THR A 95 16.47 11.03 -2.74
C THR A 95 17.60 10.28 -3.44
N GLN A 96 18.47 9.59 -2.70
CA GLN A 96 19.56 8.79 -3.26
C GLN A 96 19.06 7.64 -4.16
N VAL A 97 18.03 6.92 -3.73
CA VAL A 97 17.40 5.84 -4.52
C VAL A 97 16.79 6.41 -5.80
N SER A 98 16.18 7.59 -5.74
CA SER A 98 15.63 8.27 -6.92
C SER A 98 16.74 8.69 -7.90
N THR A 99 17.87 9.18 -7.40
CA THR A 99 19.04 9.50 -8.22
C THR A 99 19.64 8.25 -8.86
N GLN A 100 19.80 7.15 -8.09
CA GLN A 100 20.28 5.88 -8.63
C GLN A 100 19.35 5.33 -9.71
N LYS A 101 18.03 5.42 -9.52
CA LYS A 101 17.04 5.07 -10.54
C LYS A 101 17.23 5.89 -11.83
N GLY A 102 17.54 7.18 -11.71
CA GLY A 102 17.84 8.06 -12.85
C GLY A 102 19.09 7.61 -13.60
N LEU A 103 20.20 7.36 -12.88
CA LEU A 103 21.46 6.89 -13.48
C LEU A 103 21.32 5.54 -14.19
N VAL A 104 20.54 4.61 -13.62
CA VAL A 104 20.24 3.32 -14.27
C VAL A 104 19.46 3.53 -15.56
N LYS A 105 18.52 4.48 -15.57
CA LYS A 105 17.77 4.82 -16.78
C LYS A 105 18.67 5.44 -17.85
N GLU A 106 19.54 6.38 -17.47
CA GLU A 106 20.53 6.98 -18.37
C GLU A 106 21.50 5.94 -18.95
N LEU A 107 21.90 4.93 -18.16
CA LEU A 107 22.73 3.82 -18.63
C LEU A 107 21.98 2.97 -19.67
N ILE A 108 20.72 2.63 -19.41
CA ILE A 108 19.87 1.86 -20.35
C ILE A 108 19.68 2.64 -21.65
N ASP A 109 19.34 3.93 -21.56
CA ASP A 109 19.13 4.79 -22.73
C ASP A 109 20.45 5.01 -23.50
N GLY A 110 21.59 5.11 -22.80
CA GLY A 110 22.92 5.22 -23.41
C GLY A 110 23.39 3.94 -24.11
N VAL A 111 23.05 2.76 -23.57
CA VAL A 111 23.29 1.47 -24.23
C VAL A 111 22.42 1.32 -25.48
N TYR A 112 21.16 1.80 -25.42
CA TYR A 112 20.24 1.81 -26.56
C TYR A 112 20.75 2.71 -27.69
N LEU A 113 21.27 3.91 -27.37
CA LEU A 113 21.88 4.81 -28.36
C LEU A 113 23.19 4.29 -28.95
N LYS A 114 23.98 3.52 -28.17
CA LYS A 114 25.23 2.94 -28.66
C LYS A 114 24.97 1.82 -29.68
N LEU A 115 23.96 0.99 -29.43
CA LEU A 115 23.43 -0.01 -30.37
C LEU A 115 22.93 0.63 -31.68
N LEU A 116 22.31 1.81 -31.60
CA LEU A 116 21.85 2.56 -32.77
C LEU A 116 22.99 3.28 -33.53
N SER A 117 24.16 3.50 -32.90
CA SER A 117 25.30 4.20 -33.54
C SER A 117 26.27 3.27 -34.26
N GLU A 118 26.23 1.96 -33.99
CA GLU A 118 27.14 0.96 -34.58
C GLU A 118 26.55 0.34 -35.87
N GLU A 119 25.36 0.79 -36.28
CA GLU A 119 24.69 0.45 -37.53
C GLU A 119 24.79 1.62 -38.53
N THR A 120 26.00 2.09 -38.81
CA THR A 120 26.25 2.99 -39.95
C THR A 120 27.69 2.83 -40.47
N MET A 121 27.90 1.86 -41.36
CA MET A 121 28.91 1.98 -42.41
C MET A 121 28.34 1.41 -43.70
N GLU A 122 27.82 2.31 -44.52
CA GLU A 122 27.54 2.05 -45.92
C GLU A 122 28.84 1.76 -46.68
N SER A 123 28.66 0.87 -47.64
CA SER A 123 29.61 0.27 -48.54
C SER A 123 30.29 1.29 -49.46
N ILE A 124 31.57 1.05 -49.70
CA ILE A 124 32.22 1.43 -50.96
C ILE A 124 32.62 0.09 -51.59
N ILE A 125 32.24 -0.14 -52.84
CA ILE A 125 33.13 -0.54 -53.94
C ILE A 125 32.31 -1.01 -55.17
N GLU A 126 32.60 -0.30 -56.27
CA GLU A 126 32.82 -0.67 -57.68
C GLU A 126 31.96 -1.73 -58.38
N GLU A 127 31.52 -1.31 -59.57
CA GLU A 127 31.05 -2.10 -60.72
C GLU A 127 32.02 -3.21 -61.11
N SER A 128 31.49 -4.38 -61.48
CA SER A 128 32.02 -5.19 -62.59
C SER A 128 30.98 -6.20 -63.06
N GLU A 129 30.73 -6.20 -64.36
CA GLU A 129 29.98 -7.20 -65.13
C GLU A 129 30.59 -8.60 -65.00
N MET A 130 29.77 -9.65 -65.13
CA MET A 130 29.86 -10.72 -66.15
C MET A 130 28.77 -11.79 -65.91
N ASP A 131 28.15 -12.25 -67.00
CA ASP A 131 26.95 -13.08 -67.13
C ASP A 131 26.95 -14.47 -66.45
N GLU A 132 25.83 -14.84 -65.79
CA GLU A 132 25.10 -16.12 -65.89
C GLU A 132 23.73 -16.04 -65.14
N PRO A 133 22.66 -16.75 -65.54
CA PRO A 133 21.29 -16.50 -65.06
C PRO A 133 20.98 -17.23 -63.73
N PRO A 134 20.39 -16.60 -62.68
CA PRO A 134 20.10 -17.30 -61.42
C PRO A 134 18.59 -17.20 -61.01
N PRO A 135 18.16 -17.59 -59.78
CA PRO A 135 17.22 -18.66 -59.48
C PRO A 135 15.87 -18.11 -58.98
N SER A 136 15.09 -17.48 -59.86
CA SER A 136 13.91 -16.68 -59.50
C SER A 136 12.76 -17.50 -58.87
N ASN A 137 12.59 -18.76 -59.27
CA ASN A 137 11.36 -19.52 -58.98
C ASN A 137 11.24 -20.05 -57.54
N GLN A 138 12.32 -20.16 -56.76
CA GLN A 138 12.23 -20.74 -55.40
C GLN A 138 11.70 -19.73 -54.38
N LEU A 139 12.05 -18.46 -54.53
CA LEU A 139 11.60 -17.40 -53.64
C LEU A 139 10.12 -17.09 -53.90
N GLU A 140 9.69 -17.02 -55.16
CA GLU A 140 8.28 -16.80 -55.52
C GLU A 140 7.35 -17.89 -54.95
N VAL A 141 7.73 -19.17 -55.03
CA VAL A 141 6.93 -20.28 -54.45
C VAL A 141 6.85 -20.17 -52.92
N HIS A 142 7.96 -19.82 -52.25
CA HIS A 142 7.97 -19.62 -50.80
C HIS A 142 7.07 -18.45 -50.37
N ILE A 143 7.02 -17.39 -51.18
CA ILE A 143 6.12 -16.25 -50.95
C ILE A 143 4.67 -16.71 -51.03
N ASP A 144 4.29 -17.42 -52.09
CA ASP A 144 2.93 -17.91 -52.27
C ASP A 144 2.49 -18.83 -51.12
N ASP A 145 3.37 -19.75 -50.68
CA ASP A 145 3.10 -20.65 -49.55
C ASP A 145 2.83 -19.88 -48.24
N ILE A 146 3.63 -18.84 -47.94
CA ILE A 146 3.43 -17.99 -46.76
C ILE A 146 2.11 -17.23 -46.84
N LEU A 147 1.76 -16.71 -48.02
CA LEU A 147 0.53 -15.95 -48.21
C LEU A 147 -0.70 -16.84 -47.96
N GLU A 148 -0.70 -18.09 -48.45
CA GLU A 148 -1.77 -19.06 -48.18
C GLU A 148 -1.89 -19.40 -46.69
N ILE A 149 -0.77 -19.60 -46.00
CA ILE A 149 -0.76 -19.88 -44.56
C ILE A 149 -1.33 -18.69 -43.78
N LEU A 150 -0.90 -17.46 -44.11
CA LEU A 150 -1.37 -16.24 -43.46
C LEU A 150 -2.87 -16.01 -43.70
N ASP A 151 -3.37 -16.26 -44.91
CA ASP A 151 -4.79 -16.13 -45.23
C ASP A 151 -5.64 -17.15 -44.45
N THR A 152 -5.12 -18.37 -44.30
CA THR A 152 -5.74 -19.40 -43.47
C THR A 152 -5.79 -18.94 -42.00
N LEU A 153 -4.68 -18.44 -41.44
CA LEU A 153 -4.63 -17.99 -40.04
C LEU A 153 -5.49 -16.75 -39.78
N LEU A 154 -5.57 -15.81 -40.72
CA LEU A 154 -6.46 -14.67 -40.67
C LEU A 154 -7.92 -15.12 -40.64
N SER A 155 -8.30 -16.09 -41.49
CA SER A 155 -9.66 -16.64 -41.51
C SER A 155 -10.03 -17.38 -40.22
N GLU A 156 -9.05 -17.99 -39.55
CA GLU A 156 -9.20 -18.65 -38.24
C GLU A 156 -9.10 -17.67 -37.06
N ASN A 157 -8.89 -16.38 -37.31
CA ASN A 157 -8.66 -15.34 -36.30
C ASN A 157 -7.48 -15.66 -35.34
N ARG A 158 -6.46 -16.36 -35.84
CA ARG A 158 -5.24 -16.73 -35.10
C ARG A 158 -4.17 -15.67 -35.27
N ILE A 159 -4.49 -14.45 -34.83
CA ILE A 159 -3.68 -13.24 -35.04
C ILE A 159 -2.26 -13.38 -34.49
N ASP A 160 -2.06 -13.94 -33.29
CA ASP A 160 -0.70 -14.03 -32.71
C ASP A 160 0.23 -14.94 -33.52
N GLU A 161 -0.33 -15.98 -34.11
CA GLU A 161 0.41 -16.96 -34.91
C GLU A 161 0.76 -16.37 -36.27
N ALA A 162 -0.18 -15.62 -36.88
CA ALA A 162 0.10 -14.86 -38.08
C ALA A 162 1.21 -13.82 -37.87
N ILE A 163 1.18 -13.10 -36.72
CA ILE A 163 2.24 -12.16 -36.35
C ILE A 163 3.57 -12.88 -36.14
N ALA A 164 3.59 -14.04 -35.47
CA ALA A 164 4.81 -14.82 -35.24
C ALA A 164 5.45 -15.27 -36.57
N ILE A 165 4.65 -15.72 -37.53
CA ILE A 165 5.14 -16.09 -38.86
C ILE A 165 5.76 -14.88 -39.57
N LEU A 166 5.10 -13.71 -39.53
CA LEU A 166 5.65 -12.50 -40.14
C LEU A 166 6.96 -12.03 -39.49
N GLU A 167 7.08 -12.14 -38.16
CA GLU A 167 8.34 -11.83 -37.46
C GLU A 167 9.45 -12.79 -37.90
N THR A 168 9.18 -14.09 -37.98
CA THR A 168 10.17 -15.08 -38.44
C THR A 168 10.57 -14.86 -39.89
N GLU A 169 9.63 -14.50 -40.74
CA GLU A 169 9.89 -14.29 -42.16
C GLU A 169 10.63 -12.98 -42.44
N GLU A 170 10.36 -11.93 -41.67
CA GLU A 170 11.14 -10.70 -41.74
C GLU A 170 12.59 -10.90 -41.26
N GLU A 171 12.81 -11.75 -40.25
CA GLU A 171 14.15 -12.13 -39.80
C GLU A 171 14.85 -13.06 -40.80
N ASN A 172 14.13 -14.03 -41.38
CA ASN A 172 14.64 -14.88 -42.46
C ASN A 172 15.09 -14.02 -43.65
N PHE A 173 14.27 -13.04 -44.02
CA PHE A 173 14.55 -12.17 -45.14
C PHE A 173 15.78 -11.29 -44.93
N LYS A 174 15.97 -10.74 -43.72
CA LYS A 174 17.20 -10.02 -43.34
C LYS A 174 18.44 -10.91 -43.46
N ARG A 175 18.33 -12.20 -43.18
CA ARG A 175 19.45 -13.15 -43.37
C ARG A 175 19.70 -13.45 -44.84
N VAL A 176 18.65 -13.63 -45.64
CA VAL A 176 18.76 -13.85 -47.10
C VAL A 176 19.36 -12.63 -47.81
N GLU A 177 19.02 -11.41 -47.38
CA GLU A 177 19.57 -10.14 -47.90
C GLU A 177 21.08 -9.99 -47.61
N VAL A 178 21.60 -10.66 -46.56
CA VAL A 178 23.02 -10.68 -46.19
C VAL A 178 23.79 -11.83 -46.86
N GLU A 179 23.15 -12.98 -47.08
CA GLU A 179 23.78 -14.20 -47.62
C GLU A 179 23.75 -14.31 -49.15
N LEU A 180 22.74 -13.75 -49.83
CA LEU A 180 22.65 -13.72 -51.29
C LEU A 180 22.79 -12.29 -51.81
N GLY A 181 24.00 -11.94 -52.25
CA GLY A 181 24.29 -10.65 -52.91
C GLY A 181 23.67 -10.46 -54.31
N ASP A 182 22.75 -11.32 -54.74
CA ASP A 182 22.28 -11.40 -56.14
C ASP A 182 20.77 -11.71 -56.28
N VAL A 183 19.93 -11.27 -55.32
CA VAL A 183 18.47 -11.31 -55.48
C VAL A 183 18.02 -10.11 -56.33
N PRO A 184 17.20 -10.31 -57.40
CA PRO A 184 16.68 -9.20 -58.19
C PRO A 184 15.94 -8.18 -57.31
N SER A 185 16.35 -6.90 -57.41
CA SER A 185 15.78 -5.80 -56.62
C SER A 185 14.25 -5.74 -56.73
N ASP A 186 13.69 -6.09 -57.89
CA ASP A 186 12.25 -6.10 -58.14
C ASP A 186 11.49 -7.14 -57.30
N VAL A 187 12.03 -8.35 -57.14
CA VAL A 187 11.43 -9.43 -56.31
C VAL A 187 11.53 -9.09 -54.84
N LEU A 188 12.65 -8.48 -54.43
CA LEU A 188 12.88 -8.00 -53.06
C LEU A 188 11.88 -6.89 -52.68
N MET A 189 11.64 -5.96 -53.60
CA MET A 189 10.65 -4.90 -53.44
C MET A 189 9.21 -5.45 -53.38
N LEU A 190 8.87 -6.41 -54.24
CA LEU A 190 7.56 -7.08 -54.21
C LEU A 190 7.33 -7.76 -52.86
N TYR A 191 8.29 -8.51 -52.35
CA TYR A 191 8.17 -9.19 -51.07
C TYR A 191 8.04 -8.22 -49.89
N LYS A 192 8.88 -7.17 -49.84
CA LYS A 192 8.76 -6.11 -48.82
C LYS A 192 7.38 -5.45 -48.85
N SER A 193 6.82 -5.23 -50.05
CA SER A 193 5.47 -4.68 -50.21
C SER A 193 4.39 -5.62 -49.69
N LEU A 194 4.49 -6.92 -49.98
CA LEU A 194 3.54 -7.94 -49.55
C LEU A 194 3.55 -8.13 -48.02
N ILE A 195 4.73 -8.19 -47.39
CA ILE A 195 4.84 -8.23 -45.92
C ILE A 195 4.19 -6.97 -45.32
N SER A 196 4.49 -5.80 -45.89
CA SER A 196 3.95 -4.54 -45.39
C SER A 196 2.42 -4.51 -45.50
N GLU A 197 1.87 -5.01 -46.61
CA GLU A 197 0.43 -5.16 -46.81
C GLU A 197 -0.20 -6.10 -45.76
N ARG A 198 0.40 -7.28 -45.53
CA ARG A 198 -0.10 -8.24 -44.54
C ARG A 198 -0.01 -7.70 -43.11
N LYS A 199 1.06 -6.98 -42.76
CA LYS A 199 1.18 -6.26 -41.48
C LYS A 199 0.07 -5.21 -41.31
N ALA A 200 -0.24 -4.47 -42.37
CA ALA A 200 -1.32 -3.49 -42.35
C ALA A 200 -2.70 -4.15 -42.14
N MET A 201 -2.95 -5.30 -42.79
CA MET A 201 -4.19 -6.07 -42.59
C MET A 201 -4.33 -6.57 -41.15
N LEU A 202 -3.29 -7.17 -40.58
CA LEU A 202 -3.29 -7.64 -39.19
C LEU A 202 -3.44 -6.49 -38.18
N THR A 203 -2.84 -5.33 -38.49
CA THR A 203 -2.99 -4.13 -37.68
C THR A 203 -4.44 -3.64 -37.69
N LEU A 204 -5.07 -3.61 -38.86
CA LEU A 204 -6.48 -3.23 -39.00
C LEU A 204 -7.38 -4.18 -38.20
N GLU A 205 -7.21 -5.49 -38.34
CA GLU A 205 -8.02 -6.48 -37.63
C GLU A 205 -7.84 -6.38 -36.11
N SER A 206 -6.60 -6.25 -35.64
CA SER A 206 -6.31 -6.04 -34.21
C SER A 206 -6.89 -4.73 -33.68
N THR A 207 -6.91 -3.68 -34.51
CA THR A 207 -7.55 -2.40 -34.19
C THR A 207 -9.05 -2.58 -34.04
N LEU A 208 -9.72 -3.25 -34.99
CA LEU A 208 -11.16 -3.54 -34.91
C LEU A 208 -11.53 -4.30 -33.64
N VAL A 209 -10.71 -5.26 -33.23
CA VAL A 209 -10.86 -5.96 -31.95
C VAL A 209 -10.74 -4.97 -30.79
N ALA A 210 -9.67 -4.18 -30.73
CA ALA A 210 -9.42 -3.19 -29.67
C ALA A 210 -10.50 -2.09 -29.58
N GLU A 211 -11.13 -1.73 -30.70
CA GLU A 211 -12.20 -0.75 -30.78
C GLU A 211 -13.54 -1.26 -30.21
N ASN A 212 -13.68 -2.57 -30.01
CA ASN A 212 -14.95 -3.17 -29.62
C ASN A 212 -15.41 -2.69 -28.24
N SER A 213 -16.60 -2.10 -28.17
CA SER A 213 -17.18 -1.52 -26.96
C SER A 213 -17.36 -2.48 -25.77
N ARG A 214 -17.30 -3.80 -26.01
CA ARG A 214 -17.48 -4.86 -25.01
C ARG A 214 -16.23 -5.69 -24.76
N ILE A 215 -15.07 -5.27 -25.30
CA ILE A 215 -13.83 -6.03 -25.16
C ILE A 215 -13.41 -6.16 -23.69
N SER A 216 -12.99 -7.37 -23.32
CA SER A 216 -12.44 -7.63 -21.99
C SER A 216 -11.02 -7.05 -21.87
N GLY A 217 -10.57 -6.76 -20.64
CA GLY A 217 -9.22 -6.25 -20.40
C GLY A 217 -8.10 -7.13 -20.98
N PRO A 218 -8.15 -8.47 -20.78
CA PRO A 218 -7.15 -9.38 -21.34
C PRO A 218 -7.15 -9.43 -22.88
N GLU A 219 -8.33 -9.44 -23.50
CA GLU A 219 -8.44 -9.43 -24.98
C GLU A 219 -7.92 -8.11 -25.57
N LEU A 220 -8.22 -6.98 -24.92
CA LEU A 220 -7.68 -5.69 -25.33
C LEU A 220 -6.16 -5.70 -25.23
N GLN A 221 -5.61 -6.16 -24.10
CA GLN A 221 -4.17 -6.23 -23.92
C GLN A 221 -3.52 -7.11 -24.99
N LYS A 222 -4.13 -8.26 -25.30
CA LYS A 222 -3.67 -9.16 -26.35
C LYS A 222 -3.61 -8.45 -27.72
N ALA A 223 -4.69 -7.78 -28.11
CA ALA A 223 -4.74 -7.03 -29.36
C ALA A 223 -3.69 -5.90 -29.41
N LEU A 224 -3.53 -5.14 -28.32
CA LEU A 224 -2.54 -4.06 -28.24
C LEU A 224 -1.10 -4.57 -28.29
N VAL A 225 -0.80 -5.70 -27.64
CA VAL A 225 0.51 -6.34 -27.74
C VAL A 225 0.79 -6.80 -29.17
N GLY A 226 -0.21 -7.36 -29.86
CA GLY A 226 -0.11 -7.67 -31.29
C GLY A 226 0.22 -6.45 -32.15
N ILE A 227 -0.49 -5.33 -31.92
CA ILE A 227 -0.21 -4.06 -32.63
C ILE A 227 1.21 -3.55 -32.33
N CYS A 228 1.70 -3.64 -31.09
CA CYS A 228 3.07 -3.28 -30.77
C CYS A 228 4.10 -4.16 -31.50
N ARG A 229 3.86 -5.47 -31.57
CA ARG A 229 4.72 -6.43 -32.30
C ARG A 229 4.79 -6.15 -33.79
N LEU A 230 3.71 -5.63 -34.37
CA LEU A 230 3.66 -5.18 -35.77
C LEU A 230 4.41 -3.86 -36.03
N GLY A 231 4.93 -3.20 -34.98
CA GLY A 231 5.66 -1.93 -35.06
C GLY A 231 4.80 -0.70 -34.73
N GLU A 232 3.50 -0.85 -34.54
CA GLU A 232 2.53 0.25 -34.41
C GLU A 232 2.29 0.67 -32.94
N SER A 233 3.38 0.86 -32.18
CA SER A 233 3.31 1.15 -30.74
C SER A 233 2.55 2.43 -30.39
N HIS A 234 2.62 3.46 -31.25
CA HIS A 234 1.89 4.71 -31.04
C HIS A 234 0.37 4.48 -31.13
N LEU A 235 -0.08 3.72 -32.15
CA LEU A 235 -1.48 3.36 -32.33
C LEU A 235 -1.99 2.54 -31.13
N ALA A 236 -1.20 1.58 -30.64
CA ALA A 236 -1.56 0.80 -29.46
C ALA A 236 -1.79 1.69 -28.22
N ASN A 237 -0.88 2.63 -27.96
CA ASN A 237 -1.04 3.58 -26.85
C ASN A 237 -2.28 4.46 -27.03
N GLN A 238 -2.55 4.95 -28.25
CA GLN A 238 -3.73 5.74 -28.54
C GLN A 238 -5.03 4.96 -28.31
N LEU A 239 -5.09 3.69 -28.73
CA LEU A 239 -6.24 2.81 -28.52
C LEU A 239 -6.47 2.52 -27.03
N LEU A 240 -5.40 2.27 -26.27
CA LEU A 240 -5.46 2.07 -24.81
C LEU A 240 -6.05 3.30 -24.10
N LEU A 241 -5.55 4.48 -24.42
CA LEU A 241 -6.04 5.74 -23.84
C LEU A 241 -7.50 5.98 -24.21
N ARG A 242 -7.86 5.76 -25.48
CA ARG A 242 -9.24 5.91 -25.96
C ARG A 242 -10.19 4.93 -25.26
N TYR A 243 -9.76 3.69 -25.05
CA TYR A 243 -10.54 2.68 -24.32
C TYR A 243 -10.85 3.14 -22.89
N TYR A 244 -9.83 3.52 -22.12
CA TYR A 244 -10.03 3.97 -20.74
C TYR A 244 -10.81 5.28 -20.67
N HIS A 245 -10.56 6.21 -21.60
CA HIS A 245 -11.35 7.43 -21.70
C HIS A 245 -12.84 7.12 -21.91
N SER A 246 -13.17 6.25 -22.87
CA SER A 246 -14.55 5.82 -23.13
C SER A 246 -15.19 5.12 -21.94
N ARG A 247 -14.44 4.24 -21.24
CA ARG A 247 -14.92 3.55 -20.04
C ARG A 247 -15.18 4.51 -18.88
N ILE A 248 -14.27 5.46 -18.63
CA ILE A 248 -14.43 6.46 -17.57
C ILE A 248 -15.62 7.37 -17.90
N ALA A 249 -15.71 7.88 -19.14
CA ALA A 249 -16.82 8.71 -19.57
C ALA A 249 -18.17 7.99 -19.44
N ARG A 250 -18.23 6.70 -19.81
CA ARG A 250 -19.41 5.85 -19.62
C ARG A 250 -19.73 5.66 -18.13
N GLY A 251 -18.73 5.34 -17.31
CA GLY A 251 -18.92 5.21 -15.86
C GLY A 251 -19.44 6.48 -15.20
N ILE A 252 -18.93 7.65 -15.61
CA ILE A 252 -19.43 8.96 -15.15
C ILE A 252 -20.88 9.16 -15.57
N HIS A 253 -21.21 8.91 -16.85
CA HIS A 253 -22.57 9.01 -17.36
C HIS A 253 -23.54 8.06 -16.63
N ASP A 254 -23.12 6.82 -16.38
CA ASP A 254 -23.91 5.82 -15.67
C ASP A 254 -24.13 6.24 -14.20
N LEU A 255 -23.11 6.80 -13.54
CA LEU A 255 -23.23 7.34 -12.18
C LEU A 255 -24.17 8.57 -12.12
N GLN A 256 -24.09 9.48 -13.10
CA GLN A 256 -24.95 10.65 -13.18
C GLN A 256 -26.43 10.29 -13.41
N ASN A 257 -26.69 9.27 -14.23
CA ASN A 257 -28.06 8.85 -14.58
C ASN A 257 -28.62 7.79 -13.64
N SER A 258 -27.78 7.20 -12.78
CA SER A 258 -28.22 6.26 -11.76
C SER A 258 -28.94 6.97 -10.61
N LYS A 259 -29.96 6.31 -10.06
CA LYS A 259 -30.52 6.72 -8.77
C LYS A 259 -29.44 6.63 -7.69
N VAL A 260 -29.65 7.33 -6.57
CA VAL A 260 -28.82 7.39 -5.35
C VAL A 260 -28.21 6.04 -4.91
N PHE A 261 -28.79 4.90 -5.32
CA PHE A 261 -28.37 3.54 -5.00
C PHE A 261 -26.94 3.14 -5.41
N LEU A 262 -26.40 3.59 -6.55
CA LEU A 262 -25.01 3.26 -6.94
C LEU A 262 -23.97 3.98 -6.04
N HIS A 263 -24.29 5.20 -5.63
CA HIS A 263 -23.50 5.95 -4.63
C HIS A 263 -23.47 5.21 -3.29
N GLY A 264 -24.61 4.64 -2.88
CA GLY A 264 -24.72 3.84 -1.66
C GLY A 264 -23.82 2.60 -1.65
N VAL A 265 -23.57 1.95 -2.80
CA VAL A 265 -22.65 0.80 -2.87
C VAL A 265 -21.21 1.22 -2.61
N TYR A 266 -20.71 2.23 -3.33
CA TYR A 266 -19.35 2.74 -3.12
C TYR A 266 -19.14 3.20 -1.68
N ILE A 267 -20.07 3.99 -1.17
CA ILE A 267 -20.02 4.55 0.18
C ILE A 267 -20.04 3.45 1.25
N ARG A 268 -20.87 2.41 1.06
CA ARG A 268 -20.91 1.25 1.95
C ARG A 268 -19.58 0.49 1.94
N GLU A 269 -18.97 0.28 0.78
CA GLU A 269 -17.68 -0.40 0.70
C GLU A 269 -16.55 0.42 1.35
N VAL A 270 -16.56 1.75 1.21
CA VAL A 270 -15.62 2.62 1.93
C VAL A 270 -15.83 2.51 3.43
N SER A 271 -17.08 2.58 3.91
CA SER A 271 -17.38 2.47 5.34
C SER A 271 -16.94 1.11 5.91
N ARG A 272 -17.22 0.01 5.18
CA ARG A 272 -16.78 -1.33 5.55
C ARG A 272 -15.26 -1.43 5.61
N TYR A 273 -14.56 -0.85 4.64
CA TYR A 273 -13.10 -0.83 4.61
C TYR A 273 -12.52 -0.07 5.82
N VAL A 274 -13.06 1.11 6.13
CA VAL A 274 -12.65 1.96 7.26
C VAL A 274 -12.79 1.21 8.59
N ILE A 275 -13.91 0.52 8.82
CA ILE A 275 -14.10 -0.31 10.02
C ILE A 275 -13.06 -1.43 10.05
N SER A 276 -12.95 -2.20 8.97
CA SER A 276 -12.04 -3.34 8.91
C SER A 276 -10.58 -2.98 9.13
N VAL A 277 -10.11 -1.85 8.58
CA VAL A 277 -8.72 -1.45 8.71
C VAL A 277 -8.44 -0.92 10.12
N SER A 278 -9.42 -0.29 10.77
CA SER A 278 -9.31 0.11 12.17
C SER A 278 -9.19 -1.11 13.11
N GLU A 279 -10.01 -2.14 12.90
CA GLU A 279 -9.99 -3.37 13.71
C GLU A 279 -8.70 -4.17 13.50
N VAL A 280 -8.21 -4.25 12.26
CA VAL A 280 -7.02 -5.06 11.94
C VAL A 280 -5.73 -4.38 12.39
N SER A 281 -5.64 -3.06 12.26
CA SER A 281 -4.40 -2.34 12.53
C SER A 281 -4.30 -1.76 13.94
N ASN A 282 -5.39 -1.77 14.73
CA ASN A 282 -5.51 -1.01 15.98
C ASN A 282 -5.03 0.46 15.87
N ARG A 283 -5.00 1.02 14.65
CA ARG A 283 -4.47 2.34 14.37
C ARG A 283 -5.54 3.21 13.74
N LEU A 284 -6.03 4.15 14.54
CA LEU A 284 -6.93 5.22 14.09
C LEU A 284 -6.36 5.99 12.88
N SER A 285 -5.04 6.15 12.79
CA SER A 285 -4.37 6.84 11.68
C SER A 285 -4.71 6.24 10.32
N THR A 286 -4.74 4.90 10.22
CA THR A 286 -5.03 4.21 8.95
C THR A 286 -6.47 4.43 8.49
N ALA A 287 -7.41 4.42 9.44
CA ALA A 287 -8.82 4.71 9.17
C ALA A 287 -8.98 6.17 8.67
N VAL A 288 -8.37 7.13 9.36
CA VAL A 288 -8.39 8.55 8.96
C VAL A 288 -7.78 8.76 7.57
N GLU A 289 -6.63 8.16 7.29
CA GLU A 289 -5.97 8.23 5.98
C GLU A 289 -6.86 7.67 4.87
N SER A 290 -7.51 6.52 5.11
CA SER A 290 -8.40 5.90 4.13
C SER A 290 -9.60 6.79 3.77
N VAL A 291 -10.22 7.45 4.76
CA VAL A 291 -11.29 8.44 4.54
C VAL A 291 -10.77 9.65 3.80
N GLN A 292 -9.58 10.14 4.14
CA GLN A 292 -8.94 11.27 3.48
C GLN A 292 -8.68 10.99 1.99
N PHE A 293 -8.20 9.79 1.65
CA PHE A 293 -8.06 9.37 0.26
C PHE A 293 -9.41 9.31 -0.46
N ALA A 294 -10.45 8.73 0.16
CA ALA A 294 -11.78 8.69 -0.45
C ALA A 294 -12.34 10.10 -0.73
N LEU A 295 -12.13 11.05 0.18
CA LEU A 295 -12.52 12.45 0.02
C LEU A 295 -11.72 13.18 -1.07
N SER A 296 -10.43 12.87 -1.25
CA SER A 296 -9.62 13.47 -2.31
C SER A 296 -10.09 13.02 -3.69
N TYR A 297 -10.43 11.72 -3.85
CA TYR A 297 -11.06 11.22 -5.07
C TYR A 297 -12.42 11.87 -5.36
N CYS A 298 -13.27 12.05 -4.34
CA CYS A 298 -14.54 12.76 -4.52
C CYS A 298 -14.32 14.19 -5.03
N SER A 299 -13.29 14.88 -4.54
CA SER A 299 -12.95 16.25 -4.99
C SER A 299 -12.50 16.28 -6.45
N LEU A 300 -11.80 15.25 -6.93
CA LEU A 300 -11.45 15.12 -8.34
C LEU A 300 -12.69 14.92 -9.22
N LEU A 301 -13.65 14.12 -8.75
CA LEU A 301 -14.90 13.83 -9.46
C LEU A 301 -15.86 15.04 -9.51
N GLU A 302 -15.78 15.98 -8.57
CA GLU A 302 -16.53 17.23 -8.62
C GLU A 302 -16.24 18.04 -9.90
N SER A 303 -14.98 18.00 -10.40
CA SER A 303 -14.60 18.60 -11.68
C SER A 303 -15.37 18.01 -12.88
N GLN A 304 -15.87 16.78 -12.74
CA GLN A 304 -16.65 16.05 -13.72
C GLN A 304 -18.17 16.12 -13.43
N ARG A 305 -18.60 17.08 -12.60
CA ARG A 305 -20.01 17.29 -12.17
C ARG A 305 -20.59 16.13 -11.35
N LEU A 306 -19.75 15.32 -10.72
CA LEU A 306 -20.16 14.26 -9.78
C LEU A 306 -19.92 14.73 -8.34
N VAL A 307 -20.96 15.21 -7.67
CA VAL A 307 -20.86 15.74 -6.31
C VAL A 307 -21.10 14.61 -5.29
N LEU A 308 -20.05 13.86 -4.96
CA LEU A 308 -20.12 12.69 -4.07
C LEU A 308 -19.71 12.99 -2.63
N ARG A 309 -18.92 14.05 -2.43
CA ARG A 309 -18.29 14.37 -1.15
C ARG A 309 -19.29 14.54 0.00
N PRO A 310 -20.42 15.26 -0.14
CA PRO A 310 -21.39 15.40 0.96
C PRO A 310 -21.99 14.06 1.37
N CYS A 311 -22.33 13.21 0.37
CA CYS A 311 -22.91 11.89 0.59
C CYS A 311 -21.91 10.95 1.28
N LEU A 312 -20.63 10.98 0.87
CA LEU A 312 -19.58 10.21 1.53
C LEU A 312 -19.41 10.62 3.00
N ILE A 313 -19.37 11.92 3.29
CA ILE A 313 -19.24 12.44 4.68
C ILE A 313 -20.42 11.98 5.54
N GLU A 314 -21.64 12.07 5.02
CA GLU A 314 -22.85 11.69 5.74
C GLU A 314 -22.82 10.23 6.23
N HIS A 315 -22.30 9.32 5.41
CA HIS A 315 -22.28 7.89 5.72
C HIS A 315 -21.01 7.41 6.43
N VAL A 316 -19.86 8.03 6.15
CA VAL A 316 -18.59 7.68 6.80
C VAL A 316 -18.50 8.26 8.20
N ARG A 317 -19.17 9.38 8.49
CA ARG A 317 -19.21 10.00 9.82
C ARG A 317 -19.57 9.01 10.95
N PRO A 318 -20.72 8.31 10.93
CA PRO A 318 -21.07 7.38 12.01
C PRO A 318 -20.03 6.26 12.17
N CYS A 319 -19.50 5.75 11.05
CA CYS A 319 -18.42 4.76 11.07
C CYS A 319 -17.15 5.28 11.76
N MET A 320 -16.77 6.53 11.51
CA MET A 320 -15.60 7.15 12.15
C MET A 320 -15.85 7.44 13.64
N GLU A 321 -17.09 7.81 14.01
CA GLU A 321 -17.49 7.96 15.41
C GLU A 321 -17.38 6.62 16.16
N ASP A 322 -17.86 5.53 15.58
CA ASP A 322 -17.74 4.17 16.14
C ASP A 322 -16.28 3.76 16.31
N VAL A 323 -15.45 3.99 15.29
CA VAL A 323 -14.01 3.72 15.34
C VAL A 323 -13.34 4.50 16.47
N LEU A 324 -13.63 5.79 16.62
CA LEU A 324 -13.08 6.63 17.70
C LEU A 324 -13.48 6.11 19.09
N LEU A 325 -14.73 5.69 19.27
CA LEU A 325 -15.22 5.12 20.52
C LEU A 325 -14.52 3.80 20.88
N ILE A 326 -14.27 2.93 19.89
CA ILE A 326 -13.52 1.68 20.10
C ILE A 326 -12.09 1.99 20.57
N HIS A 327 -11.42 2.94 19.93
CA HIS A 327 -10.06 3.36 20.34
C HIS A 327 -10.06 3.98 21.73
N GLU A 328 -11.03 4.83 22.07
CA GLU A 328 -11.16 5.42 23.40
C GLU A 328 -11.33 4.35 24.50
N ASP A 329 -12.21 3.37 24.28
CA ASP A 329 -12.42 2.25 25.22
C ASP A 329 -11.16 1.39 25.36
N HIS A 330 -10.46 1.14 24.25
CA HIS A 330 -9.17 0.45 24.27
C HIS A 330 -8.14 1.20 25.12
N PHE A 331 -7.97 2.51 24.91
CA PHE A 331 -7.04 3.33 25.70
C PHE A 331 -7.44 3.36 27.19
N LYS A 332 -8.73 3.47 27.53
CA LYS A 332 -9.20 3.40 28.91
C LYS A 332 -8.84 2.07 29.57
N LYS A 333 -8.98 0.95 28.86
CA LYS A 333 -8.61 -0.39 29.35
C LYS A 333 -7.10 -0.50 29.57
N VAL A 334 -6.30 -0.05 28.61
CA VAL A 334 -4.84 -0.04 28.71
C VAL A 334 -4.40 0.78 29.91
N ILE A 335 -4.87 2.03 30.03
CA ILE A 335 -4.58 2.90 31.18
C ILE A 335 -5.01 2.23 32.49
N GLY A 336 -6.20 1.62 32.52
CA GLY A 336 -6.69 0.86 33.67
C GLY A 336 -5.73 -0.24 34.13
N ILE A 337 -5.20 -1.04 33.18
CA ILE A 337 -4.22 -2.10 33.45
C ILE A 337 -2.92 -1.51 34.02
N PHE A 338 -2.41 -0.44 33.41
CA PHE A 338 -1.20 0.24 33.90
C PHE A 338 -1.43 0.81 35.31
N THR A 339 -2.59 1.42 35.58
CA THR A 339 -2.93 1.98 36.90
C THR A 339 -3.13 0.93 37.98
N ALA A 340 -3.50 -0.30 37.62
CA ALA A 340 -3.71 -1.40 38.56
C ALA A 340 -2.43 -2.21 38.85
N THR A 341 -1.34 -1.96 38.12
CA THR A 341 -0.08 -2.70 38.28
C THR A 341 0.89 -1.88 39.13
N ASP A 342 1.18 -2.33 40.36
CA ASP A 342 2.10 -1.64 41.32
C ASP A 342 3.55 -1.49 40.82
N ALA A 343 3.90 -2.09 39.68
CA ALA A 343 5.22 -2.04 39.06
C ALA A 343 5.21 -1.13 37.81
N TRP A 344 5.30 0.18 38.03
CA TRP A 344 5.37 1.21 36.98
C TRP A 344 6.73 1.26 36.27
N VAL A 345 7.18 0.14 35.69
CA VAL A 345 8.41 0.07 34.88
C VAL A 345 8.07 0.42 33.43
N LEU A 346 7.82 1.71 33.18
CA LEU A 346 7.52 2.27 31.85
C LEU A 346 8.66 2.15 30.82
N GLY A 347 9.84 1.64 31.21
CA GLY A 347 11.03 1.60 30.36
C GLY A 347 11.23 0.34 29.50
N ARG A 348 10.41 -0.71 29.66
CA ARG A 348 10.61 -1.98 28.93
C ARG A 348 9.41 -2.46 28.11
N ASP A 349 8.21 -1.98 28.44
CA ASP A 349 6.96 -2.47 27.84
C ASP A 349 6.34 -1.50 26.81
N ILE A 350 6.99 -0.36 26.49
CA ILE A 350 6.58 0.54 25.40
C ILE A 350 6.59 -0.19 24.04
N PHE A 351 7.39 -1.26 23.90
CA PHE A 351 7.38 -2.11 22.71
C PHE A 351 6.10 -2.97 22.56
N CYS A 352 5.24 -3.07 23.57
CA CYS A 352 3.98 -3.80 23.47
C CYS A 352 2.79 -2.94 22.98
N LEU A 353 2.97 -1.63 22.79
CA LEU A 353 1.94 -0.73 22.25
C LEU A 353 2.01 -0.56 20.72
N GLU A 354 2.97 -1.20 20.06
CA GLU A 354 2.97 -1.38 18.60
C GLU A 354 2.47 -2.79 18.23
N PHE A 355 1.17 -3.06 18.39
CA PHE A 355 0.47 -4.12 17.65
C PHE A 355 -1.01 -3.77 17.41
#